data_AF-A0AA85EWM1-F1
#
_entry.id   AF-A0AA85EWM1-F1
#
_cell.length_a   1.000
_cell.length_b   1.000
_cell.length_c   1.000
_cell.angle_alpha   90.00
_cell.angle_beta   90.00
_cell.angle_gamma   90.00
#
_symmetry.space_group_name_H-M   'P 1'
#
loop_
_entity.id
_entity.type
_entity.pdbx_description
1 polymer ?
#
loop_
_entity_poly.entity_id
_entity_poly.type
_entity_poly.pdbx_seq_one_letter_code
_entity_poly.pdbx_strand_id
1 'polypeptide(L)'
;MHVCLDGEENEGRTPLLSDQSRTVKPIPAHHSRRPRNSPHSEDFGKIGVNVNLGERNMFSFQRLWTFTGPGFLMSIAYLDPGNIESDLQSGVIANYRLLWLLLLATLMGLFLQRLAARLGVVSGRHLAEVCYDEYPTPARIILWLMVEVAIIGSDMQEVIGTAIAINLLSVGYVPLWAGVLITILDTFTFLFLDKYGLRKLEFFFGLLITIMAVTFAYEYIVVKPDQLSLLRGLFVPSCPGCGWPELEQAVGILGAVVMPHNFYLHSALVKSRDIDRNNPFLVREANMYYFIESTIALFVSLMINIFVVSVFGAGFYGKNVKQVIENCTREGKIPVRFTNAPRIS
;
A
#
# COMPACT_ATOMS: atom_id res chain seq x y z
N MET A 1 -49.48 -57.55 -33.91
CA MET A 1 -48.72 -56.32 -33.60
C MET A 1 -47.52 -56.32 -34.56
N HIS A 2 -47.46 -55.33 -35.45
CA HIS A 2 -46.71 -55.26 -36.72
C HIS A 2 -45.21 -55.69 -36.65
N VAL A 3 -44.74 -56.66 -37.45
CA VAL A 3 -44.13 -56.58 -38.82
C VAL A 3 -42.76 -55.86 -38.80
N CYS A 4 -41.60 -56.53 -38.87
CA CYS A 4 -40.88 -57.19 -40.00
C CYS A 4 -39.86 -56.28 -40.73
N LEU A 5 -38.67 -56.87 -40.96
CA LEU A 5 -37.75 -56.73 -42.12
C LEU A 5 -36.38 -56.04 -41.97
N ASP A 6 -35.44 -56.74 -42.61
CA ASP A 6 -34.00 -56.60 -42.83
C ASP A 6 -33.55 -55.33 -43.58
N GLY A 7 -32.22 -55.09 -43.58
CA GLY A 7 -31.55 -54.37 -44.67
C GLY A 7 -30.16 -53.83 -44.33
N GLU A 8 -29.16 -54.30 -45.10
CA GLU A 8 -27.76 -53.87 -45.25
C GLU A 8 -27.55 -52.34 -45.32
N GLU A 9 -26.39 -51.73 -45.01
CA GLU A 9 -25.22 -51.65 -45.92
C GLU A 9 -23.97 -51.02 -45.26
N ASN A 10 -22.84 -51.23 -45.92
CA ASN A 10 -21.44 -51.10 -45.52
C ASN A 10 -20.83 -49.68 -45.61
N GLU A 11 -19.61 -49.60 -45.03
CA GLU A 11 -18.43 -48.78 -45.42
C GLU A 11 -18.22 -47.34 -44.90
N GLY A 12 -17.07 -47.13 -44.23
CA GLY A 12 -16.47 -45.80 -44.08
C GLY A 12 -15.45 -45.57 -42.94
N ARG A 13 -14.28 -46.24 -42.99
CA ARG A 13 -12.95 -45.93 -42.39
C ARG A 13 -12.75 -44.57 -41.66
N THR A 14 -12.36 -44.51 -40.37
CA THR A 14 -10.98 -44.47 -39.75
C THR A 14 -10.78 -43.20 -38.89
N PRO A 15 -9.79 -43.11 -37.98
CA PRO A 15 -9.86 -43.50 -36.56
C PRO A 15 -9.81 -42.30 -35.59
N LEU A 16 -10.29 -42.48 -34.36
CA LEU A 16 -10.17 -41.49 -33.29
C LEU A 16 -8.74 -41.45 -32.72
N LEU A 17 -8.13 -40.27 -32.81
CA LEU A 17 -6.81 -39.92 -32.28
C LEU A 17 -6.78 -39.93 -30.75
N SER A 18 -5.73 -40.56 -30.21
CA SER A 18 -5.21 -40.39 -28.86
C SER A 18 -4.23 -39.20 -28.80
N ASP A 19 -4.26 -38.52 -27.65
CA ASP A 19 -3.14 -37.84 -26.98
C ASP A 19 -2.53 -36.58 -27.63
N GLN A 20 -2.99 -35.38 -27.23
CA GLN A 20 -2.14 -34.19 -27.05
C GLN A 20 -2.87 -32.95 -26.50
N SER A 21 -2.14 -32.20 -25.68
CA SER A 21 -2.22 -30.74 -25.49
C SER A 21 -3.07 -30.16 -24.35
N ARG A 22 -2.43 -29.99 -23.18
CA ARG A 22 -2.74 -28.87 -22.26
C ARG A 22 -1.94 -27.63 -22.67
N THR A 23 -2.28 -27.07 -23.84
CA THR A 23 -1.97 -25.67 -24.17
C THR A 23 -3.02 -24.78 -23.53
N VAL A 24 -2.59 -23.86 -22.66
CA VAL A 24 -3.43 -22.75 -22.18
C VAL A 24 -3.81 -21.91 -23.41
N LYS A 25 -5.08 -21.94 -23.80
CA LYS A 25 -5.59 -21.12 -24.90
C LYS A 25 -5.62 -19.65 -24.47
N PRO A 26 -5.01 -18.73 -25.23
CA PRO A 26 -5.27 -17.30 -25.05
C PRO A 26 -6.73 -16.98 -25.41
N ILE A 27 -7.33 -16.06 -24.65
CA ILE A 27 -8.70 -15.58 -24.84
C ILE A 27 -8.80 -14.90 -26.22
N PRO A 28 -9.76 -15.27 -27.09
CA PRO A 28 -9.89 -14.65 -28.41
C PRO A 28 -10.43 -13.23 -28.29
N ALA A 29 -9.59 -12.25 -28.63
CA ALA A 29 -9.98 -10.86 -28.80
C ALA A 29 -10.76 -10.70 -30.12
N HIS A 30 -12.09 -10.83 -30.05
CA HIS A 30 -12.96 -10.58 -31.19
C HIS A 30 -14.16 -9.71 -30.80
N HIS A 31 -13.92 -8.45 -30.40
CA HIS A 31 -14.86 -7.37 -30.73
C HIS A 31 -14.23 -5.96 -30.59
N SER A 32 -14.48 -5.15 -31.63
CA SER A 32 -14.23 -3.71 -31.75
C SER A 32 -12.80 -3.23 -32.02
N ARG A 33 -12.40 -3.31 -33.30
CA ARG A 33 -11.39 -2.42 -33.88
C ARG A 33 -11.95 -0.99 -33.95
N ARG A 34 -11.50 -0.11 -33.06
CA ARG A 34 -11.34 1.32 -33.37
C ARG A 34 -9.86 1.66 -33.17
N PRO A 35 -9.14 2.16 -34.19
CA PRO A 35 -7.79 2.64 -33.98
C PRO A 35 -7.89 3.96 -33.22
N ARG A 36 -7.50 3.98 -31.94
CA ARG A 36 -7.34 5.23 -31.19
C ARG A 36 -5.87 5.64 -31.29
N ASN A 37 -5.58 6.48 -32.28
CA ASN A 37 -4.44 7.40 -32.19
C ASN A 37 -4.80 8.42 -31.10
N SER A 38 -4.34 8.19 -29.88
CA SER A 38 -4.36 9.19 -28.81
C SER A 38 -2.94 9.30 -28.26
N PRO A 39 -2.25 10.43 -28.49
CA PRO A 39 -0.92 10.68 -27.94
C PRO A 39 -1.08 11.18 -26.50
N HIS A 40 -1.40 10.30 -25.58
CA HIS A 40 -1.29 10.57 -24.15
C HIS A 40 -0.83 9.28 -23.45
N SER A 41 0.39 8.87 -23.78
CA SER A 41 1.21 8.11 -22.84
C SER A 41 1.88 9.14 -21.95
N GLU A 42 1.34 9.38 -20.76
CA GLU A 42 2.12 10.03 -19.71
C GLU A 42 3.31 9.13 -19.42
N ASP A 43 4.45 9.60 -19.90
CA ASP A 43 5.71 8.89 -19.99
C ASP A 43 6.33 8.90 -18.60
N PHE A 44 5.85 8.00 -17.72
CA PHE A 44 6.66 7.56 -16.58
C PHE A 44 7.96 7.02 -17.19
N GLY A 45 9.02 7.82 -17.12
CA GLY A 45 10.29 7.57 -17.80
C GLY A 45 10.70 6.11 -17.65
N LYS A 46 10.59 5.35 -18.74
CA LYS A 46 10.86 3.91 -18.74
C LYS A 46 12.29 3.70 -18.29
N ILE A 47 12.47 3.14 -17.10
CA ILE A 47 13.79 2.73 -16.64
C ILE A 47 14.04 1.38 -17.30
N GLY A 48 14.78 1.42 -18.41
CA GLY A 48 15.30 0.23 -19.07
C GLY A 48 16.21 -0.51 -18.09
N VAL A 49 15.71 -1.60 -17.51
CA VAL A 49 16.55 -2.49 -16.73
C VAL A 49 17.29 -3.39 -17.70
N ASN A 50 18.50 -2.98 -18.11
CA ASN A 50 19.42 -3.86 -18.83
C ASN A 50 19.91 -4.95 -17.86
N VAL A 51 19.11 -5.99 -17.67
CA VAL A 51 19.53 -7.20 -16.97
C VAL A 51 20.45 -7.96 -17.92
N ASN A 52 21.76 -7.91 -17.69
CA ASN A 52 22.69 -8.82 -18.35
C ASN A 52 22.32 -10.26 -17.96
N LEU A 53 21.73 -10.98 -18.91
CA LEU A 53 21.18 -12.34 -18.82
C LEU A 53 22.28 -13.44 -18.82
N GLY A 54 23.38 -13.20 -18.10
CA GLY A 54 24.57 -14.07 -18.15
C GLY A 54 24.64 -15.17 -17.10
N GLU A 55 24.07 -14.99 -15.90
CA GLU A 55 24.41 -15.88 -14.77
C GLU A 55 23.20 -16.49 -14.06
N ARG A 56 23.22 -17.82 -13.99
CA ARG A 56 22.31 -18.74 -13.29
C ARG A 56 22.50 -18.67 -11.76
N ASN A 57 22.36 -17.50 -11.16
CA ASN A 57 22.30 -17.40 -9.70
C ASN A 57 20.84 -17.32 -9.26
N MET A 58 20.43 -18.26 -8.40
CA MET A 58 19.06 -18.47 -7.92
C MET A 58 18.52 -17.29 -7.09
N PHE A 59 19.39 -16.35 -6.70
CA PHE A 59 19.07 -15.09 -6.05
C PHE A 59 20.27 -14.14 -6.21
N SER A 60 20.07 -12.89 -6.65
CA SER A 60 21.15 -11.89 -6.71
C SER A 60 20.70 -10.61 -6.02
N PHE A 61 21.41 -10.22 -4.96
CA PHE A 61 21.18 -8.97 -4.24
C PHE A 61 21.34 -7.74 -5.14
N GLN A 62 22.21 -7.78 -6.15
CA GLN A 62 22.39 -6.68 -7.09
C GLN A 62 21.19 -6.55 -8.04
N ARG A 63 20.55 -7.68 -8.42
CA ARG A 63 19.27 -7.67 -9.15
C ARG A 63 18.14 -7.17 -8.27
N LEU A 64 18.07 -7.62 -7.01
CA LEU A 64 17.11 -7.12 -6.03
C LEU A 64 17.22 -5.59 -5.92
N TRP A 65 18.41 -5.03 -5.69
CA TRP A 65 18.63 -3.57 -5.64
C TRP A 65 18.28 -2.82 -6.93
N THR A 66 18.28 -3.50 -8.07
CA THR A 66 17.88 -2.90 -9.34
C THR A 66 16.37 -2.88 -9.49
N PHE A 67 15.66 -3.89 -9.00
CA PHE A 67 14.20 -3.93 -8.95
C PHE A 67 13.60 -3.23 -7.72
N THR A 68 14.41 -2.96 -6.70
CA THR A 68 14.02 -2.26 -5.47
C THR A 68 13.70 -0.81 -5.79
N GLY A 69 12.49 -0.38 -5.44
CA GLY A 69 11.98 0.95 -5.74
C GLY A 69 10.45 1.01 -5.72
N PRO A 70 9.75 0.34 -6.66
CA PRO A 70 8.29 0.32 -6.73
C PRO A 70 7.62 -0.16 -5.44
N GLY A 71 8.17 -1.19 -4.79
CA GLY A 71 7.63 -1.74 -3.54
C GLY A 71 7.85 -0.80 -2.34
N PHE A 72 9.00 -0.12 -2.29
CA PHE A 72 9.25 0.90 -1.27
C PHE A 72 8.35 2.13 -1.47
N LEU A 73 8.18 2.60 -2.71
CA LEU A 73 7.26 3.70 -3.03
C LEU A 73 5.82 3.36 -2.63
N MET A 74 5.38 2.14 -2.93
CA MET A 74 4.08 1.64 -2.51
C MET A 74 3.94 1.56 -0.98
N SER A 75 5.01 1.23 -0.24
CA SER A 75 4.99 1.14 1.23
C SER A 75 4.89 2.48 1.94
N ILE A 76 5.26 3.59 1.26
CA ILE A 76 5.08 4.95 1.78
C ILE A 76 3.61 5.23 2.07
N ALA A 77 2.72 4.74 1.20
CA ALA A 77 1.30 4.90 1.42
C ALA A 77 0.80 4.17 2.68
N TYR A 78 1.53 3.18 3.21
CA TYR A 78 1.23 2.56 4.50
C TYR A 78 1.83 3.33 5.69
N LEU A 79 2.58 4.40 5.44
CA LEU A 79 3.22 5.25 6.44
C LEU A 79 2.78 6.71 6.31
N ASP A 80 1.66 6.93 5.62
CA ASP A 80 1.07 8.24 5.45
C ASP A 80 0.50 8.76 6.78
N PRO A 81 0.29 10.08 6.92
CA PRO A 81 -0.28 10.65 8.12
C PRO A 81 -1.63 10.05 8.51
N GLY A 82 -2.42 9.59 7.53
CA GLY A 82 -3.70 8.92 7.75
C GLY A 82 -3.56 7.57 8.46
N ASN A 83 -2.64 6.71 8.03
CA ASN A 83 -2.41 5.44 8.71
C ASN A 83 -1.79 5.65 10.10
N ILE A 84 -0.85 6.59 10.22
CA ILE A 84 -0.28 6.95 11.52
C ILE A 84 -1.36 7.46 12.47
N GLU A 85 -2.26 8.35 12.02
CA GLU A 85 -3.39 8.83 12.82
C GLU A 85 -4.26 7.68 13.34
N SER A 86 -4.63 6.75 12.46
CA SER A 86 -5.43 5.58 12.84
C SER A 86 -4.71 4.69 13.85
N ASP A 87 -3.41 4.45 13.65
CA ASP A 87 -2.59 3.67 14.57
C ASP A 87 -2.47 4.36 15.94
N LEU A 88 -2.25 5.66 15.95
CA LEU A 88 -2.20 6.47 17.18
C LEU A 88 -3.50 6.40 17.96
N GLN A 89 -4.64 6.64 17.30
CA GLN A 89 -5.96 6.59 17.93
C GLN A 89 -6.25 5.18 18.47
N SER A 90 -5.83 4.13 17.76
CA SER A 90 -5.99 2.75 18.21
C SER A 90 -5.18 2.39 19.44
N GLY A 91 -3.95 2.90 19.55
CA GLY A 91 -3.15 2.75 20.77
C GLY A 91 -3.81 3.44 21.97
N VAL A 92 -4.35 4.65 21.77
CA VAL A 92 -4.97 5.43 22.86
C VAL A 92 -6.30 4.83 23.33
N ILE A 93 -7.14 4.34 22.41
CA ILE A 93 -8.50 3.86 22.73
C ILE A 93 -8.51 2.37 23.09
N ALA A 94 -7.75 1.54 22.38
CA ALA A 94 -7.80 0.08 22.51
C ALA A 94 -6.50 -0.55 23.04
N ASN A 95 -5.48 0.25 23.37
CA ASN A 95 -4.16 -0.20 23.81
C ASN A 95 -3.57 -1.23 22.84
N TYR A 96 -3.40 -2.47 23.31
CA TYR A 96 -2.85 -3.56 22.52
C TYR A 96 -3.89 -4.48 21.88
N ARG A 97 -5.19 -4.20 22.04
CA ARG A 97 -6.26 -5.14 21.65
C ARG A 97 -6.51 -5.21 20.14
N LEU A 98 -6.12 -4.18 19.39
CA LEU A 98 -6.33 -4.09 17.94
C LEU A 98 -5.08 -4.45 17.12
N LEU A 99 -3.95 -4.82 17.74
CA LEU A 99 -2.73 -5.17 17.00
C LEU A 99 -2.91 -6.38 16.09
N TRP A 100 -3.68 -7.40 16.51
CA TRP A 100 -3.99 -8.55 15.66
C TRP A 100 -4.74 -8.13 14.39
N LEU A 101 -5.60 -7.11 14.48
CA LEU A 101 -6.35 -6.59 13.35
C LEU A 101 -5.42 -5.83 12.40
N LEU A 102 -4.51 -5.01 12.94
CA LEU A 102 -3.46 -4.34 12.17
C LEU A 102 -2.60 -5.35 11.39
N LEU A 103 -2.17 -6.43 12.06
CA LEU A 103 -1.42 -7.52 11.42
C LEU A 103 -2.24 -8.18 10.31
N LEU A 104 -3.49 -8.55 10.60
CA LEU A 104 -4.38 -9.19 9.63
C LEU A 104 -4.64 -8.28 8.41
N ALA A 105 -4.92 -7.00 8.65
CA ALA A 105 -5.14 -6.01 7.61
C ALA A 105 -3.89 -5.85 6.74
N THR A 106 -2.70 -5.85 7.34
CA THR A 106 -1.43 -5.75 6.59
C THR A 106 -1.17 -7.01 5.76
N LEU A 107 -1.49 -8.19 6.29
CA LEU A 107 -1.40 -9.45 5.53
C LEU A 107 -2.39 -9.48 4.35
N MET A 108 -3.61 -8.99 4.56
CA MET A 108 -4.61 -8.82 3.48
C MET A 108 -4.13 -7.80 2.45
N GLY A 109 -3.54 -6.69 2.90
CA GLY A 109 -2.89 -5.68 2.06
C GLY A 109 -1.81 -6.30 1.18
N LEU A 110 -0.88 -7.06 1.78
CA LEU A 110 0.18 -7.78 1.05
C LEU A 110 -0.40 -8.72 -0.01
N PHE A 111 -1.47 -9.46 0.33
CA PHE A 111 -2.14 -10.35 -0.61
C PHE A 111 -2.73 -9.60 -1.80
N LEU A 112 -3.48 -8.51 -1.56
CA LEU A 112 -4.08 -7.68 -2.61
C LEU A 112 -3.02 -6.99 -3.47
N GLN A 113 -1.96 -6.49 -2.84
CA GLN A 113 -0.82 -5.85 -3.50
C GLN A 113 -0.08 -6.80 -4.41
N ARG A 114 0.09 -8.07 -3.99
CA ARG A 114 0.65 -9.12 -4.84
C ARG A 114 -0.22 -9.37 -6.08
N LEU A 115 -1.55 -9.34 -5.95
CA LEU A 115 -2.45 -9.51 -7.09
C LEU A 115 -2.37 -8.31 -8.04
N ALA A 116 -2.35 -7.08 -7.51
CA ALA A 116 -2.22 -5.85 -8.29
C ALA A 116 -0.89 -5.80 -9.07
N ALA A 117 0.22 -6.14 -8.41
CA ALA A 117 1.54 -6.25 -9.04
C ALA A 117 1.55 -7.33 -10.13
N ARG A 118 1.03 -8.52 -9.84
CA ARG A 118 0.96 -9.62 -10.82
C ARG A 118 0.13 -9.24 -12.04
N LEU A 119 -0.98 -8.52 -11.85
CA LEU A 119 -1.79 -8.02 -12.96
C LEU A 119 -0.97 -7.09 -13.85
N GLY A 120 -0.27 -6.11 -13.27
CA GLY A 120 0.57 -5.16 -14.01
C GLY A 120 1.72 -5.83 -14.77
N VAL A 121 2.39 -6.81 -14.15
CA VAL A 121 3.51 -7.55 -14.75
C VAL A 121 3.06 -8.47 -15.90
N VAL A 122 1.96 -9.21 -15.72
CA VAL A 122 1.51 -10.22 -16.71
C VAL A 122 0.73 -9.57 -17.85
N SER A 123 -0.23 -8.70 -17.54
CA SER A 123 -1.05 -8.05 -18.57
C SER A 123 -0.31 -6.90 -19.23
N GLY A 124 0.62 -6.26 -18.50
CA GLY A 124 1.32 -5.09 -18.97
C GLY A 124 0.50 -3.82 -19.00
N ARG A 125 -0.69 -3.88 -18.43
CA ARG A 125 -1.70 -2.83 -18.36
C ARG A 125 -1.94 -2.48 -16.90
N HIS A 126 -2.26 -1.23 -16.61
CA HIS A 126 -2.57 -0.82 -15.25
C HIS A 126 -3.98 -1.30 -14.86
N LEU A 127 -4.27 -1.42 -13.56
CA LEU A 127 -5.56 -1.92 -13.08
C LEU A 127 -6.73 -1.11 -13.64
N ALA A 128 -6.61 0.21 -13.74
CA ALA A 128 -7.66 1.06 -14.32
C ALA A 128 -7.90 0.81 -15.84
N GLU A 129 -6.88 0.42 -16.60
CA GLU A 129 -6.98 0.06 -18.04
C GLU A 129 -7.76 -1.25 -18.18
N VAL A 130 -7.51 -2.22 -17.28
CA VAL A 130 -8.23 -3.50 -17.26
C VAL A 130 -9.68 -3.29 -16.82
N CYS A 131 -9.92 -2.50 -15.77
CA CYS A 131 -11.27 -2.12 -15.37
C CYS A 131 -12.02 -1.36 -16.47
N TYR A 132 -11.32 -0.55 -17.27
CA TYR A 132 -11.92 0.21 -18.36
C TYR A 132 -12.48 -0.70 -19.46
N ASP A 133 -11.79 -1.80 -19.74
CA ASP A 133 -12.14 -2.75 -20.80
C ASP A 133 -13.17 -3.80 -20.38
N GLU A 134 -13.11 -4.26 -19.12
CA GLU A 134 -13.98 -5.34 -18.62
C GLU A 134 -15.34 -4.84 -18.13
N TYR A 135 -15.43 -3.61 -17.59
CA TYR A 135 -16.67 -3.09 -17.00
C TYR A 135 -17.50 -2.22 -17.97
N PRO A 136 -18.84 -2.30 -17.91
CA PRO A 136 -19.71 -1.42 -18.67
C PRO A 136 -19.59 0.04 -18.20
N THR A 137 -19.94 0.98 -19.08
CA THR A 137 -19.80 2.42 -18.86
C THR A 137 -20.31 2.96 -17.50
N PRO A 138 -21.50 2.58 -16.99
CA PRO A 138 -21.96 3.09 -15.69
C PRO A 138 -21.09 2.61 -14.52
N ALA A 139 -20.72 1.32 -14.49
CA ALA A 139 -19.88 0.76 -13.43
C ALA A 139 -18.49 1.42 -13.40
N ARG A 140 -17.92 1.67 -14.57
CA ARG A 140 -16.62 2.34 -14.70
C ARG A 140 -16.64 3.78 -14.18
N ILE A 141 -17.70 4.54 -14.44
CA ILE A 141 -17.82 5.92 -13.95
C ILE A 141 -17.95 5.93 -12.42
N ILE A 142 -18.73 5.00 -11.85
CA ILE A 142 -18.88 4.85 -10.39
C ILE A 142 -17.53 4.49 -9.75
N LEU A 143 -16.80 3.53 -10.33
CA LEU A 143 -15.47 3.14 -9.85
C LEU A 143 -14.49 4.31 -9.91
N TRP A 144 -14.49 5.08 -11.01
CA TRP A 144 -13.65 6.28 -11.12
C TRP A 144 -13.99 7.29 -10.03
N LEU A 145 -15.28 7.61 -9.84
CA LEU A 145 -15.70 8.54 -8.80
C LEU A 145 -15.30 8.09 -7.40
N MET A 146 -15.44 6.79 -7.07
CA MET A 146 -15.04 6.24 -5.77
C MET A 146 -13.52 6.38 -5.54
N VAL A 147 -12.71 6.14 -6.57
CA VAL A 147 -11.24 6.27 -6.47
C VAL A 147 -10.84 7.73 -6.34
N GLU A 148 -11.43 8.64 -7.10
CA GLU A 148 -11.17 10.09 -6.98
C GLU A 148 -11.50 10.60 -5.57
N VAL A 149 -12.66 10.23 -5.02
CA VAL A 149 -13.02 10.59 -3.64
C VAL A 149 -12.03 10.02 -2.63
N ALA A 150 -11.56 8.78 -2.84
CA ALA A 150 -10.55 8.17 -1.97
C ALA A 150 -9.19 8.88 -2.05
N ILE A 151 -8.78 9.35 -3.23
CA ILE A 151 -7.54 10.11 -3.41
C ILE A 151 -7.66 11.48 -2.73
N ILE A 152 -8.77 12.20 -2.92
CA ILE A 152 -9.03 13.48 -2.25
C ILE A 152 -9.02 13.30 -0.72
N GLY A 153 -9.59 12.21 -0.22
CA GLY A 153 -9.57 11.89 1.21
C GLY A 153 -8.15 11.66 1.75
N SER A 154 -7.32 10.93 1.00
CA SER A 154 -5.91 10.68 1.35
C SER A 154 -5.10 11.97 1.36
N ASP A 155 -5.25 12.81 0.33
CA ASP A 155 -4.56 14.10 0.20
C ASP A 155 -4.96 15.06 1.32
N MET A 156 -6.24 15.04 1.74
CA MET A 156 -6.69 15.84 2.89
C MET A 156 -5.92 15.48 4.18
N GLN A 157 -5.67 14.20 4.44
CA GLN A 157 -4.92 13.76 5.61
C GLN A 157 -3.44 14.17 5.53
N GLU A 158 -2.85 14.16 4.33
CA GLU A 158 -1.47 14.62 4.10
C GLU A 158 -1.32 16.13 4.37
N VAL A 159 -2.27 16.93 3.89
CA VAL A 159 -2.31 18.37 4.14
C VAL A 159 -2.50 18.69 5.62
N ILE A 160 -3.42 18.01 6.30
CA ILE A 160 -3.66 18.19 7.74
C ILE A 160 -2.43 17.78 8.55
N GLY A 161 -1.85 16.61 8.25
CA GLY A 161 -0.67 16.10 8.94
C GLY A 161 0.52 17.05 8.83
N THR A 162 0.77 17.57 7.63
CA THR A 162 1.87 18.52 7.38
C THR A 162 1.63 19.86 8.07
N ALA A 163 0.39 20.39 8.04
CA ALA A 163 0.04 21.62 8.74
C ALA A 163 0.23 21.50 10.25
N ILE A 164 -0.15 20.36 10.84
CA ILE A 164 0.06 20.08 12.27
C ILE A 164 1.56 19.93 12.57
N ALA A 165 2.32 19.23 11.73
CA ALA A 165 3.76 19.06 11.89
C ALA A 165 4.49 20.42 11.89
N ILE A 166 4.17 21.30 10.94
CA ILE A 166 4.73 22.67 10.87
C ILE A 166 4.34 23.48 12.12
N ASN A 167 3.09 23.38 12.56
CA ASN A 167 2.63 24.09 13.76
C ASN A 167 3.41 23.63 15.01
N LEU A 168 3.62 22.33 15.18
CA LEU A 168 4.35 21.75 16.30
C LEU A 168 5.86 22.08 16.25
N LEU A 169 6.49 21.94 15.09
CA LEU A 169 7.92 22.27 14.88
C LEU A 169 8.19 23.76 15.10
N SER A 170 7.25 24.61 14.71
CA SER A 170 7.33 26.05 14.91
C SER A 170 6.92 26.48 16.33
N VAL A 171 6.67 25.55 17.26
CA VAL A 171 6.24 25.85 18.64
C VAL A 171 5.04 26.83 18.67
N GLY A 172 4.10 26.66 17.73
CA GLY A 172 2.91 27.49 17.61
C GLY A 172 3.09 28.85 16.93
N TYR A 173 4.27 29.20 16.41
CA TYR A 173 4.47 30.44 15.65
C TYR A 173 3.70 30.47 14.32
N VAL A 174 3.57 29.33 13.66
CA VAL A 174 2.85 29.21 12.39
C VAL A 174 1.46 28.65 12.67
N PRO A 175 0.37 29.40 12.44
CA PRO A 175 -0.99 28.89 12.64
C PRO A 175 -1.36 27.84 11.59
N LEU A 176 -2.35 27.00 11.89
CA LEU A 176 -2.76 25.88 11.01
C LEU A 176 -3.11 26.34 9.59
N TRP A 177 -3.83 27.45 9.44
CA TRP A 177 -4.20 27.98 8.12
C TRP A 177 -2.97 28.38 7.29
N ALA A 178 -1.91 28.87 7.93
CA ALA A 178 -0.65 29.17 7.27
C ALA A 178 0.12 27.89 6.91
N GLY A 179 0.06 26.86 7.76
CA GLY A 179 0.55 25.52 7.45
C GLY A 179 -0.07 24.95 6.18
N VAL A 180 -1.40 25.06 6.03
CA VAL A 180 -2.14 24.63 4.82
C VAL A 180 -1.74 25.44 3.58
N LEU A 181 -1.42 26.74 3.71
CA LEU A 181 -0.90 27.50 2.56
C LEU A 181 0.51 27.04 2.14
N ILE A 182 1.33 26.58 3.10
CA ILE A 182 2.67 26.07 2.81
C ILE A 182 2.59 24.73 2.06
N THR A 183 1.61 23.88 2.33
CA THR A 183 1.46 22.60 1.60
C THR A 183 1.17 22.79 0.11
N ILE A 184 0.53 23.91 -0.27
CA ILE A 184 0.38 24.28 -1.69
C ILE A 184 1.76 24.46 -2.34
N LEU A 185 2.72 25.08 -1.65
CA LEU A 185 4.10 25.22 -2.16
C LEU A 185 4.80 23.86 -2.27
N ASP A 186 4.50 22.92 -1.39
CA ASP A 186 5.08 21.58 -1.41
C ASP A 186 4.66 20.81 -2.66
N THR A 187 3.39 20.89 -3.08
CA THR A 187 2.94 20.27 -4.34
C THR A 187 3.71 20.79 -5.57
N PHE A 188 4.01 22.09 -5.61
CA PHE A 188 4.87 22.64 -6.66
C PHE A 188 6.30 22.11 -6.58
N THR A 189 6.83 21.97 -5.36
CA THR A 189 8.17 21.42 -5.11
C THR A 189 8.25 19.96 -5.59
N PHE A 190 7.22 19.16 -5.29
CA PHE A 190 7.11 17.78 -5.74
C PHE A 190 7.04 17.69 -7.28
N LEU A 191 6.26 18.56 -7.93
CA LEU A 191 6.19 18.61 -9.40
C LEU A 191 7.55 18.94 -10.03
N PHE A 192 8.35 19.80 -9.40
CA PHE A 192 9.74 20.03 -9.83
C PHE A 192 10.62 18.80 -9.60
N LEU A 193 10.41 18.06 -8.50
CA LEU A 193 11.16 16.87 -8.16
C LEU A 193 10.89 15.70 -9.11
N ASP A 194 9.66 15.57 -9.63
CA ASP A 194 9.28 14.54 -10.60
C ASP A 194 10.16 14.60 -11.87
N LYS A 195 10.57 15.80 -12.26
CA LYS A 195 11.49 16.03 -13.39
C LYS A 195 12.91 15.49 -13.17
N TYR A 196 13.32 15.19 -11.94
CA TYR A 196 14.68 14.75 -11.59
C TYR A 196 14.90 13.22 -11.71
N GLY A 197 13.84 12.46 -11.99
CA GLY A 197 13.91 11.03 -12.30
C GLY A 197 13.65 10.09 -11.11
N LEU A 198 13.00 8.97 -11.42
CA LEU A 198 12.38 8.06 -10.45
C LEU A 198 13.37 7.44 -9.44
N ARG A 199 14.61 7.12 -9.84
CA ARG A 199 15.62 6.53 -8.93
C ARG A 199 16.10 7.47 -7.82
N LYS A 200 16.14 8.78 -8.08
CA LYS A 200 16.51 9.77 -7.05
C LYS A 200 15.37 9.97 -6.06
N LEU A 201 14.15 9.96 -6.56
CA LEU A 201 12.93 10.07 -5.76
C LEU A 201 12.75 8.83 -4.85
N GLU A 202 13.02 7.62 -5.35
CA GLU A 202 13.08 6.40 -4.54
C GLU A 202 14.07 6.51 -3.37
N PHE A 203 15.29 7.00 -3.62
CA PHE A 203 16.30 7.18 -2.57
C PHE A 203 15.89 8.24 -1.54
N PHE A 204 15.32 9.35 -1.99
CA PHE A 204 14.81 10.41 -1.12
C PHE A 204 13.76 9.88 -0.15
N PHE A 205 12.76 9.16 -0.65
CA PHE A 205 11.73 8.57 0.21
C PHE A 205 12.25 7.45 1.10
N GLY A 206 13.19 6.63 0.62
CA GLY A 206 13.86 5.61 1.45
C GLY A 206 14.60 6.24 2.65
N LEU A 207 15.21 7.41 2.47
CA LEU A 207 15.83 8.17 3.55
C LEU A 207 14.80 8.68 4.56
N LEU A 208 13.65 9.21 4.11
CA LEU A 208 12.57 9.66 5.00
C LEU A 208 12.00 8.51 5.84
N ILE A 209 11.70 7.37 5.21
CA ILE A 209 11.21 6.17 5.93
C ILE A 209 12.23 5.69 6.96
N THR A 210 13.52 5.70 6.60
CA THR A 210 14.58 5.28 7.53
C THR A 210 14.64 6.18 8.76
N ILE A 211 14.49 7.50 8.57
CA ILE A 211 14.44 8.46 9.69
C ILE A 211 13.24 8.15 10.59
N MET A 212 12.04 7.95 10.01
CA MET A 212 10.83 7.60 10.78
C MET A 212 10.98 6.27 11.53
N ALA A 213 11.55 5.26 10.89
CA ALA A 213 11.77 3.95 11.50
C ALA A 213 12.71 4.05 12.72
N VAL A 214 13.81 4.79 12.58
CA VAL A 214 14.80 4.97 13.66
C VAL A 214 14.23 5.78 14.82
N THR A 215 13.46 6.85 14.54
CA THR A 215 12.89 7.69 15.60
C THR A 215 11.83 6.94 16.41
N PHE A 216 10.89 6.25 15.76
CA PHE A 216 9.88 5.46 16.47
C PHE A 216 10.47 4.23 17.15
N ALA A 217 11.48 3.59 16.57
CA ALA A 217 12.20 2.50 17.23
C ALA A 217 12.92 2.98 18.51
N TYR A 218 13.52 4.17 18.47
CA TYR A 218 14.14 4.77 19.65
C TYR A 218 13.10 5.04 20.75
N GLU A 219 11.97 5.67 20.42
CA GLU A 219 10.87 5.90 21.37
C GLU A 219 10.34 4.59 21.98
N TYR A 220 10.19 3.55 21.16
CA TYR A 220 9.77 2.23 21.61
C TYR A 220 10.73 1.62 22.66
N ILE A 221 12.04 1.75 22.42
CA ILE A 221 13.08 1.27 23.36
C ILE A 221 13.08 2.08 24.65
N VAL A 222 12.83 3.38 24.58
CA VAL A 222 12.79 4.28 25.75
C VAL A 222 11.56 4.01 26.61
N VAL A 223 10.38 3.86 26.00
CA VAL A 223 9.10 3.65 26.69
C VAL A 223 9.03 2.25 27.32
N LYS A 224 9.77 1.26 26.78
CA LYS A 224 9.80 -0.13 27.27
C LYS A 224 8.39 -0.71 27.51
N PRO A 225 7.54 -0.77 26.47
CA PRO A 225 6.22 -1.36 26.62
C PRO A 225 6.32 -2.86 26.98
N ASP A 226 5.31 -3.36 27.70
CA ASP A 226 5.25 -4.77 28.08
C ASP A 226 5.15 -5.67 26.84
N GLN A 227 6.27 -6.33 26.54
CA GLN A 227 6.43 -7.20 25.37
C GLN A 227 5.44 -8.37 25.39
N LEU A 228 5.08 -8.86 26.57
CA LEU A 228 4.17 -10.00 26.68
C LEU A 228 2.74 -9.60 26.30
N SER A 229 2.28 -8.45 26.77
CA SER A 229 0.97 -7.90 26.39
C SER A 229 0.91 -7.52 24.91
N LEU A 230 2.01 -7.02 24.34
CA LEU A 230 2.14 -6.73 22.92
C LEU A 230 2.02 -7.99 22.06
N LEU A 231 2.81 -9.02 22.35
CA LEU A 231 2.77 -10.28 21.61
C LEU A 231 1.41 -10.97 21.74
N ARG A 232 0.78 -10.91 22.92
CA ARG A 232 -0.59 -11.39 23.09
C ARG A 232 -1.57 -10.59 22.25
N GLY A 233 -1.48 -9.26 22.25
CA GLY A 233 -2.33 -8.39 21.44
C GLY A 233 -2.16 -8.57 19.92
N LEU A 234 -0.96 -8.99 19.49
CA LEU A 234 -0.63 -9.23 18.09
C LEU A 234 -1.11 -10.59 17.57
N PHE A 235 -1.02 -11.65 18.38
CA PHE A 235 -1.33 -13.02 17.94
C PHE A 235 -2.66 -13.58 18.46
N VAL A 236 -3.23 -13.03 19.52
CA VAL A 236 -4.48 -13.52 20.11
C VAL A 236 -5.62 -12.60 19.67
N PRO A 237 -6.53 -13.06 18.79
CA PRO A 237 -7.72 -12.30 18.41
C PRO A 237 -8.72 -12.35 19.58
N SER A 238 -8.54 -11.45 20.55
CA SER A 238 -9.44 -11.31 21.68
C SER A 238 -9.61 -9.84 22.02
N CYS A 239 -10.84 -9.36 21.91
CA CYS A 239 -11.23 -8.06 22.45
C CYS A 239 -12.25 -8.24 23.58
N PRO A 240 -11.79 -8.54 24.81
CA PRO A 240 -12.69 -8.62 25.95
C PRO A 240 -13.21 -7.21 26.27
N GLY A 241 -14.52 -7.00 26.03
CA GLY A 241 -15.20 -5.73 26.31
C GLY A 241 -15.08 -4.67 25.22
N CYS A 242 -14.88 -5.04 23.95
CA CYS A 242 -15.01 -4.11 22.82
C CYS A 242 -16.41 -3.48 22.78
N GLY A 243 -16.49 -2.16 22.88
CA GLY A 243 -17.69 -1.37 22.63
C GLY A 243 -17.70 -0.76 21.23
N TRP A 244 -18.55 0.24 21.05
CA TRP A 244 -18.61 1.05 19.83
C TRP A 244 -17.30 1.78 19.49
N PRO A 245 -16.55 2.41 20.42
CA PRO A 245 -15.35 3.16 20.06
C PRO A 245 -14.21 2.26 19.56
N GLU A 246 -14.07 1.05 20.11
CA GLU A 246 -13.09 0.09 19.61
C GLU A 246 -13.47 -0.47 18.23
N LEU A 247 -14.77 -0.61 17.93
CA LEU A 247 -15.24 -1.02 16.61
C LEU A 247 -15.02 0.06 15.55
N GLU A 248 -15.29 1.32 15.87
CA GLU A 248 -15.01 2.46 15.00
C GLU A 248 -13.53 2.50 14.64
N GLN A 249 -12.67 2.32 15.64
CA GLN A 249 -11.23 2.26 15.43
C GLN A 249 -10.78 1.05 14.62
N ALA A 250 -11.42 -0.11 14.82
CA ALA A 250 -11.16 -1.32 14.04
C ALA A 250 -11.46 -1.10 12.54
N VAL A 251 -12.58 -0.46 12.23
CA VAL A 251 -12.95 -0.09 10.86
C VAL A 251 -11.97 0.95 10.30
N GLY A 252 -11.55 1.91 11.13
CA GLY A 252 -10.52 2.90 10.81
C GLY A 252 -9.20 2.25 10.39
N ILE A 253 -8.66 1.32 11.20
CA ILE A 253 -7.42 0.60 10.88
C ILE A 253 -7.56 -0.17 9.57
N LEU A 254 -8.68 -0.86 9.36
CA LEU A 254 -8.91 -1.62 8.14
C LEU A 254 -8.93 -0.71 6.90
N GLY A 255 -9.61 0.44 6.99
CA GLY A 255 -9.68 1.43 5.93
C GLY A 255 -8.33 2.10 5.64
N ALA A 256 -7.56 2.40 6.68
CA ALA A 256 -6.24 3.01 6.57
C ALA A 256 -5.21 2.07 5.92
N VAL A 257 -5.27 0.77 6.23
CA VAL A 257 -4.31 -0.22 5.69
C VAL A 257 -4.70 -0.68 4.28
N VAL A 258 -6.00 -0.76 3.97
CA VAL A 258 -6.50 -1.23 2.67
C VAL A 258 -6.88 -0.02 1.81
N MET A 259 -5.87 0.65 1.24
CA MET A 259 -6.05 1.82 0.38
C MET A 259 -6.32 1.43 -1.08
N PRO A 260 -7.53 1.68 -1.63
CA PRO A 260 -7.87 1.24 -2.99
C PRO A 260 -7.00 1.88 -4.06
N HIS A 261 -6.72 3.18 -3.94
CA HIS A 261 -5.90 3.93 -4.89
C HIS A 261 -4.47 3.38 -4.98
N ASN A 262 -3.95 2.81 -3.89
CA ASN A 262 -2.60 2.27 -3.85
C ASN A 262 -2.47 0.97 -4.69
N PHE A 263 -3.55 0.21 -4.89
CA PHE A 263 -3.54 -0.93 -5.81
C PHE A 263 -3.42 -0.49 -7.28
N TYR A 264 -4.07 0.61 -7.64
CA TYR A 264 -3.93 1.21 -8.97
C TYR A 264 -2.50 1.71 -9.16
N LEU A 265 -1.96 2.43 -8.19
CA LEU A 265 -0.59 2.95 -8.20
C LEU A 265 0.43 1.82 -8.34
N HIS A 266 0.37 0.79 -7.49
CA HIS A 266 1.35 -0.30 -7.54
C HIS A 266 1.29 -1.07 -8.88
N SER A 267 0.09 -1.29 -9.44
CA SER A 267 -0.05 -1.90 -10.78
C SER A 267 0.57 -1.07 -11.91
N ALA A 268 0.63 0.27 -11.76
CA ALA A 268 1.29 1.17 -12.69
C ALA A 268 2.80 1.24 -12.46
N LEU A 269 3.25 1.27 -11.20
CA LEU A 269 4.67 1.34 -10.85
C LEU A 269 5.45 0.11 -11.34
N VAL A 270 4.88 -1.09 -11.26
CA VAL A 270 5.55 -2.30 -11.78
C VAL A 270 5.73 -2.29 -13.31
N LYS A 271 4.97 -1.45 -14.04
CA LYS A 271 5.09 -1.25 -15.50
C LYS A 271 6.27 -0.34 -15.87
N SER A 272 6.77 0.47 -14.93
CA SER A 272 7.92 1.37 -15.18
C SER A 272 9.22 0.61 -15.48
N ARG A 273 9.30 -0.67 -15.09
CA ARG A 273 10.41 -1.57 -15.37
C ARG A 273 10.11 -2.36 -16.63
N ASP A 274 10.99 -2.24 -17.62
CA ASP A 274 10.84 -2.98 -18.87
C ASP A 274 11.14 -4.47 -18.65
N ILE A 275 10.19 -5.32 -19.03
CA ILE A 275 10.27 -6.77 -18.89
C ILE A 275 9.82 -7.36 -20.22
N ASP A 276 10.66 -8.22 -20.82
CA ASP A 276 10.26 -8.96 -22.02
C ASP A 276 9.20 -10.00 -21.67
N ARG A 277 7.96 -9.72 -22.09
CA ARG A 277 6.76 -10.51 -21.79
C ARG A 277 6.66 -11.77 -22.64
N ASN A 278 7.47 -11.89 -23.69
CA ASN A 278 7.47 -13.06 -24.57
C ASN A 278 8.13 -14.27 -23.89
N ASN A 279 8.97 -14.04 -22.87
CA ASN A 279 9.64 -15.10 -22.12
C ASN A 279 8.93 -15.38 -20.78
N PRO A 280 8.25 -16.54 -20.61
CA PRO A 280 7.54 -16.86 -19.37
C PRO A 280 8.46 -16.99 -18.16
N PHE A 281 9.75 -17.28 -18.36
CA PHE A 281 10.74 -17.35 -17.29
C PHE A 281 10.98 -15.95 -16.68
N LEU A 282 11.15 -14.92 -17.52
CA LEU A 282 11.39 -13.55 -17.07
C LEU A 282 10.19 -12.97 -16.31
N VAL A 283 8.98 -13.25 -16.79
CA VAL A 283 7.73 -12.84 -16.10
C VAL A 283 7.61 -13.50 -14.73
N ARG A 284 8.00 -14.78 -14.61
CA ARG A 284 7.98 -15.49 -13.32
C ARG A 284 9.04 -14.95 -12.36
N GLU A 285 10.24 -14.68 -12.86
CA GLU A 285 11.34 -14.10 -12.09
C GLU A 285 10.97 -12.70 -11.58
N ALA A 286 10.44 -11.82 -12.44
CA ALA A 286 9.98 -10.49 -12.05
C ALA A 286 8.88 -10.54 -10.97
N ASN A 287 7.88 -11.41 -11.14
CA ASN A 287 6.83 -11.60 -10.12
C ASN A 287 7.38 -12.06 -8.77
N MET A 288 8.43 -12.89 -8.75
CA MET A 288 9.07 -13.32 -7.51
C MET A 288 9.82 -12.17 -6.84
N TYR A 289 10.56 -11.36 -7.61
CA TYR A 289 11.28 -10.21 -7.07
C TYR A 289 10.33 -9.15 -6.51
N TYR A 290 9.28 -8.78 -7.25
CA TYR A 290 8.28 -7.83 -6.75
C TYR A 290 7.58 -8.34 -5.50
N PHE A 291 7.27 -9.65 -5.42
CA PHE A 291 6.66 -10.20 -4.21
C PHE A 291 7.60 -10.09 -3.00
N ILE A 292 8.89 -10.42 -3.16
CA ILE A 292 9.87 -10.34 -2.08
C ILE A 292 10.06 -8.88 -1.65
N GLU A 293 10.17 -7.96 -2.61
CA GLU A 293 10.29 -6.54 -2.35
C GLU A 293 9.08 -5.98 -1.58
N SER A 294 7.86 -6.20 -2.07
CA SER A 294 6.65 -5.74 -1.38
C SER A 294 6.49 -6.38 0.01
N THR A 295 6.92 -7.64 0.18
CA THR A 295 6.90 -8.30 1.50
C THR A 295 7.85 -7.63 2.47
N ILE A 296 9.08 -7.32 2.04
CA ILE A 296 10.07 -6.62 2.88
C ILE A 296 9.57 -5.22 3.21
N ALA A 297 9.07 -4.47 2.21
CA ALA A 297 8.61 -3.10 2.39
C ALA A 297 7.41 -3.04 3.35
N LEU A 298 6.39 -3.89 3.17
CA LEU A 298 5.25 -3.95 4.07
C LEU A 298 5.61 -4.48 5.46
N PHE A 299 6.60 -5.37 5.58
CA PHE A 299 7.09 -5.80 6.88
C PHE A 299 7.74 -4.66 7.65
N VAL A 300 8.54 -3.81 6.97
CA VAL A 300 9.10 -2.60 7.58
C VAL A 300 7.98 -1.65 8.00
N SER A 301 6.98 -1.40 7.16
CA SER A 301 5.83 -0.56 7.52
C SER A 301 5.07 -1.13 8.73
N LEU A 302 4.81 -2.43 8.77
CA LEU A 302 4.17 -3.11 9.90
C LEU A 302 4.95 -2.91 11.20
N MET A 303 6.28 -2.99 11.16
CA MET A 303 7.12 -2.76 12.34
C MET A 303 6.98 -1.33 12.85
N ILE A 304 6.98 -0.34 11.95
CA ILE A 304 6.79 1.07 12.32
C ILE A 304 5.41 1.26 12.96
N ASN A 305 4.35 0.74 12.33
CA ASN A 305 2.99 0.85 12.84
C ASN A 305 2.86 0.21 14.23
N ILE A 306 3.45 -0.98 14.44
CA ILE A 306 3.49 -1.62 15.76
C ILE A 306 4.23 -0.74 16.78
N PHE A 307 5.37 -0.12 16.44
CA PHE A 307 6.06 0.79 17.35
C PHE A 307 5.20 1.99 17.72
N VAL A 308 4.53 2.60 16.74
CA VAL A 308 3.63 3.75 16.93
C VAL A 308 2.49 3.38 17.88
N VAL A 309 1.71 2.34 17.57
CA VAL A 309 0.59 1.88 18.41
C VAL A 309 1.10 1.56 19.83
N SER A 310 2.27 0.93 19.93
CA SER A 310 2.82 0.49 21.22
C SER A 310 3.22 1.65 22.13
N VAL A 311 3.93 2.63 21.58
CA VAL A 311 4.39 3.83 22.30
C VAL A 311 3.21 4.63 22.82
N PHE A 312 2.18 4.81 21.99
CA PHE A 312 1.00 5.59 22.37
C PHE A 312 0.06 4.83 23.29
N GLY A 313 -0.08 3.51 23.12
CA GLY A 313 -0.79 2.66 24.08
C GLY A 313 -0.17 2.70 25.47
N ALA A 314 1.15 2.51 25.59
CA ALA A 314 1.84 2.62 26.88
C ALA A 314 1.79 4.04 27.47
N GLY A 315 1.93 5.06 26.62
CA GLY A 315 2.00 6.45 27.02
C GLY A 315 0.67 7.03 27.50
N PHE A 316 -0.42 6.77 26.77
CA PHE A 316 -1.66 7.54 26.85
C PHE A 316 -2.91 6.71 27.16
N TYR A 317 -2.87 5.37 27.08
CA TYR A 317 -4.05 4.55 27.35
C TYR A 317 -4.61 4.77 28.77
N GLY A 318 -5.90 5.08 28.84
CA GLY A 318 -6.60 5.32 30.11
C GLY A 318 -6.20 6.60 30.86
N LYS A 319 -5.44 7.51 30.25
CA LYS A 319 -5.02 8.79 30.85
C LYS A 319 -5.71 9.96 30.17
N ASN A 320 -6.20 10.92 30.96
CA ASN A 320 -6.70 12.18 30.42
C ASN A 320 -5.54 13.10 30.01
N VAL A 321 -5.72 13.90 28.95
CA VAL A 321 -4.72 14.89 28.48
C VAL A 321 -4.20 15.77 29.63
N LYS A 322 -5.08 16.17 30.57
CA LYS A 322 -4.70 16.95 31.76
C LYS A 322 -3.78 16.18 32.71
N GLN A 323 -4.04 14.90 32.94
CA GLN A 323 -3.22 14.05 33.83
C GLN A 323 -1.84 13.77 33.22
N VAL A 324 -1.76 13.64 31.89
CA VAL A 324 -0.48 13.49 31.18
C VAL A 324 0.33 14.77 31.29
N ILE A 325 -0.29 15.94 31.04
CA ILE A 325 0.39 17.23 31.17
C ILE A 325 0.85 17.46 32.62
N GLU A 326 0.02 17.15 33.62
CA GLU A 326 0.38 17.30 35.04
C GLU A 326 1.55 16.38 35.44
N ASN A 327 1.56 15.12 35.02
CA ASN A 327 2.66 14.19 35.30
C ASN A 327 3.97 14.66 34.64
N CYS A 328 3.90 15.06 33.37
CA CYS A 328 5.09 15.54 32.65
C CYS A 328 5.59 16.90 33.16
N THR A 329 4.70 17.75 33.69
CA THR A 329 5.06 19.02 34.35
C THR A 329 5.71 18.78 35.71
N ARG A 330 5.24 17.79 36.49
CA ARG A 330 5.87 17.39 37.76
C ARG A 330 7.27 16.81 37.57
N GLU A 331 7.51 16.10 36.47
CA GLU A 331 8.83 15.56 36.14
C GLU A 331 9.76 16.59 35.47
N GLY A 332 9.28 17.82 35.20
CA GLY A 332 10.08 18.88 34.57
C GLY A 332 10.46 18.61 33.11
N LYS A 333 9.74 17.71 32.43
CA LYS A 333 10.09 17.23 31.08
C LYS A 333 9.47 18.05 29.94
N ILE A 334 8.47 18.88 30.20
CA ILE A 334 7.85 19.75 29.18
C ILE A 334 8.41 21.17 29.27
N PRO A 335 8.95 21.74 28.18
CA PRO A 335 9.32 23.15 28.16
C PRO A 335 8.08 24.05 28.35
N VAL A 336 8.18 25.06 29.23
CA VAL A 336 7.10 25.99 29.62
C VAL A 336 6.40 26.69 28.44
N ARG A 337 7.04 26.69 27.26
CA ARG A 337 6.48 27.24 26.02
C ARG A 337 5.33 26.42 25.44
N PHE A 338 5.33 25.10 25.66
CA PHE A 338 4.25 24.19 25.20
C PHE A 338 3.06 24.15 26.15
N THR A 339 3.23 24.49 27.43
CA THR A 339 2.12 24.59 28.40
C THR A 339 1.32 25.88 28.22
N ASN A 340 1.91 26.91 27.61
CA ASN A 340 1.33 28.25 27.43
C ASN A 340 0.83 28.52 26.00
N ALA A 341 0.91 27.57 25.08
CA ALA A 341 0.34 27.73 23.75
C ALA A 341 -1.19 27.94 23.87
N PRO A 342 -1.78 28.93 23.17
CA PRO A 342 -3.20 29.20 23.27
C PRO A 342 -3.98 27.94 22.87
N ARG A 343 -4.85 27.48 23.78
CA ARG A 343 -5.78 26.39 23.49
C ARG A 343 -6.62 26.80 22.29
N ILE A 344 -6.51 26.04 21.20
CA ILE A 344 -7.43 26.15 20.07
C ILE A 344 -8.78 25.68 20.61
N SER A 345 -9.65 26.63 20.90
CA SER A 345 -11.04 26.43 21.32
C SER A 345 -11.92 26.08 20.13
#